data_AF-A0A067FI45-F1
#
_entry.id   AF-A0A067FI45-F1
#
_cell.length_a   1.000
_cell.length_b   1.000
_cell.length_c   1.000
_cell.angle_alpha   90.00
_cell.angle_beta   90.00
_cell.angle_gamma   90.00
#
_symmetry.space_group_name_H-M   'P 1'
#
loop_
_entity.id
_entity.type
_entity.pdbx_description
1 polymer ?
#
loop_
_entity_poly.entity_id
_entity_poly.type
_entity_poly.pdbx_seq_one_letter_code
_entity_poly.pdbx_strand_id
1 'polypeptide(L)'
;MATTTSLAFSSSSLHNRYHKRTTFFNGSAASFNRIGVRRSLARSGVFMSVSVGKHTAVTVDDALFADYKPTNAFLFPGQGAQAVGMGKEAQSVPAAAELYKKANDILGFDLLEICTNGPKEKLDSTIISQPAIYVTSLAAVELLRARDGGQQIIDSVDVTCGLSLGEYTALAFAGAFSFEDGLKLVKLRGAAMQEAADAAKGAMVSIIGLDSDKVQQLCDAANQEVDEDNKVQIANYLCPGNYAVSGGVKGIEAVEAKAKSFKARMTVISSFICIPIQCHPCTSSN
;
A
#
# COMPACT_ATOMS: atom_id res chain seq x y z
N MET A 1 35.50 -51.03 -2.56
CA MET A 1 35.23 -49.94 -3.52
C MET A 1 33.90 -49.31 -3.14
N ALA A 2 33.93 -48.19 -2.43
CA ALA A 2 32.76 -47.37 -2.13
C ALA A 2 33.28 -45.93 -2.08
N THR A 3 32.91 -45.12 -3.07
CA THR A 3 33.40 -43.76 -3.23
C THR A 3 32.42 -42.80 -2.59
N THR A 4 32.90 -42.09 -1.58
CA THR A 4 32.28 -40.93 -0.95
C THR A 4 32.42 -39.73 -1.87
N THR A 5 31.35 -38.95 -2.09
CA THR A 5 31.49 -37.62 -2.69
C THR A 5 30.63 -36.60 -1.92
N SER A 6 31.34 -35.78 -1.14
CA SER A 6 30.91 -34.51 -0.58
C SER A 6 30.97 -33.44 -1.67
N LEU A 7 29.95 -32.58 -1.79
CA LEU A 7 30.05 -31.34 -2.56
C LEU A 7 29.58 -30.16 -1.70
N ALA A 8 30.53 -29.26 -1.48
CA ALA A 8 30.44 -28.07 -0.66
C ALA A 8 29.85 -26.87 -1.43
N PHE A 9 29.29 -25.96 -0.65
CA PHE A 9 28.75 -24.65 -1.02
C PHE A 9 29.70 -23.80 -1.87
N SER A 10 29.14 -23.01 -2.79
CA SER A 10 29.78 -21.81 -3.32
C SER A 10 28.88 -20.60 -3.06
N SER A 11 29.37 -19.67 -2.24
CA SER A 11 28.75 -18.37 -1.96
C SER A 11 29.19 -17.36 -3.01
N SER A 12 28.28 -16.87 -3.84
CA SER A 12 28.54 -15.73 -4.72
C SER A 12 28.10 -14.43 -4.04
N SER A 13 29.07 -13.77 -3.41
CA SER A 13 28.99 -12.39 -2.93
C SER A 13 28.78 -11.43 -4.12
N LEU A 14 27.67 -10.67 -4.11
CA LEU A 14 27.49 -9.53 -5.00
C LEU A 14 28.37 -8.37 -4.51
N HIS A 15 29.57 -8.28 -5.09
CA HIS A 15 30.47 -7.14 -4.92
C HIS A 15 29.95 -5.92 -5.68
N ASN A 16 29.77 -4.86 -4.91
CA ASN A 16 29.52 -3.47 -5.32
C ASN A 16 30.63 -2.98 -6.28
N ARG A 17 30.31 -2.74 -7.55
CA ARG A 17 31.24 -2.16 -8.53
C ARG A 17 30.90 -0.70 -8.82
N TYR A 18 31.46 0.19 -8.00
CA TYR A 18 31.68 1.60 -8.35
C TYR A 18 32.92 1.70 -9.24
N HIS A 19 32.75 1.94 -10.54
CA HIS A 19 33.88 2.17 -11.46
C HIS A 19 34.42 3.61 -11.29
N LYS A 20 35.57 3.76 -10.65
CA LYS A 20 36.45 4.93 -10.83
C LYS A 20 37.32 4.70 -12.07
N ARG A 21 37.13 5.50 -13.11
CA ARG A 21 38.11 5.67 -14.20
C ARG A 21 39.18 6.65 -13.72
N THR A 22 40.39 6.16 -13.50
CA THR A 22 41.62 6.95 -13.32
C THR A 22 42.35 7.02 -14.65
N THR A 23 42.32 8.18 -15.30
CA THR A 23 43.25 8.52 -16.39
C THR A 23 44.42 9.32 -15.80
N PHE A 24 45.63 8.79 -15.96
CA PHE A 24 46.88 9.50 -15.74
C PHE A 24 47.01 10.67 -16.72
N PHE A 25 47.24 11.89 -16.22
CA PHE A 25 47.94 12.94 -16.96
C PHE A 25 48.83 13.73 -15.98
N ASN A 26 50.09 13.86 -16.37
CA ASN A 26 51.16 14.53 -15.64
C ASN A 26 51.20 16.00 -16.10
N GLY A 27 51.40 16.95 -15.18
CA GLY A 27 51.87 18.30 -15.57
C GLY A 27 51.25 19.51 -14.88
N SER A 28 52.07 20.11 -14.02
CA SER A 28 52.20 21.54 -13.71
C SER A 28 51.18 22.25 -12.82
N ALA A 29 51.76 22.93 -11.82
CA ALA A 29 51.12 23.71 -10.79
C ALA A 29 50.66 25.08 -11.32
N ALA A 30 49.45 25.47 -10.97
CA ALA A 30 49.05 26.87 -10.87
C ALA A 30 47.91 27.01 -9.86
N SER A 31 48.18 27.76 -8.80
CA SER A 31 47.27 28.12 -7.73
C SER A 31 46.16 29.04 -8.26
N PHE A 32 44.88 28.68 -8.04
CA PHE A 32 43.77 29.61 -8.18
C PHE A 32 42.66 29.30 -7.17
N ASN A 33 42.36 30.32 -6.36
CA ASN A 33 41.23 30.41 -5.43
C ASN A 33 39.90 29.95 -6.05
N ARG A 34 39.19 29.00 -5.40
CA ARG A 34 37.74 28.86 -5.54
C ARG A 34 37.06 28.51 -4.21
N ILE A 35 36.26 29.49 -3.79
CA ILE A 35 35.04 29.45 -2.97
C ILE A 35 34.57 28.02 -2.63
N GLY A 36 34.69 27.64 -1.36
CA GLY A 36 34.16 26.40 -0.83
C GLY A 36 32.67 26.52 -0.54
N VAL A 37 31.83 25.81 -1.31
CA VAL A 37 30.45 25.51 -0.91
C VAL A 37 30.45 24.10 -0.31
N ARG A 38 30.48 24.03 1.03
CA ARG A 38 30.16 22.80 1.77
C ARG A 38 28.66 22.55 1.65
N ARG A 39 28.23 21.62 0.80
CA ARG A 39 26.87 21.05 0.90
C ARG A 39 26.83 20.06 2.05
N SER A 40 26.30 20.52 3.18
CA SER A 40 25.88 19.70 4.30
C SER A 40 24.73 18.80 3.86
N LEU A 41 24.89 17.47 3.95
CA LEU A 41 23.79 16.51 3.89
C LEU A 41 22.95 16.67 5.16
N ALA A 42 21.93 17.52 5.10
CA ALA A 42 20.93 17.62 6.14
C ALA A 42 20.09 16.33 6.14
N ARG A 43 20.18 15.56 7.23
CA ARG A 43 19.23 14.48 7.53
C ARG A 43 17.85 15.12 7.70
N SER A 44 16.90 14.72 6.89
CA SER A 44 15.49 15.13 7.04
C SER A 44 14.95 14.50 8.33
N GLY A 45 14.80 15.31 9.37
CA GLY A 45 14.08 14.94 10.59
C GLY A 45 12.61 15.25 10.38
N VAL A 46 11.77 14.23 10.51
CA VAL A 46 10.31 14.38 10.44
C VAL A 46 9.82 14.91 11.78
N PHE A 47 9.14 16.07 11.77
CA PHE A 47 8.30 16.53 12.85
C PHE A 47 6.86 16.59 12.31
N MET A 48 5.95 15.79 12.87
CA MET A 48 4.52 15.93 12.60
C MET A 48 3.93 16.96 13.56
N SER A 49 3.32 18.00 12.99
CA SER A 49 2.42 18.90 13.69
C SER A 49 1.07 18.82 12.99
N VAL A 50 0.05 18.35 13.71
CA VAL A 50 -1.35 18.37 13.24
C VAL A 50 -1.92 19.76 13.48
N SER A 51 -2.37 20.40 12.40
CA SER A 51 -3.08 21.69 12.43
C SER A 51 -4.48 21.47 11.87
N VAL A 52 -5.49 21.65 12.72
CA VAL A 52 -6.91 21.62 12.33
C VAL A 52 -7.27 22.99 11.72
N GLY A 53 -7.65 23.01 10.45
CA GLY A 53 -8.32 24.14 9.80
C GLY A 53 -7.60 24.73 8.59
N LYS A 54 -8.37 24.84 7.48
CA LYS A 54 -8.01 25.23 6.11
C LYS A 54 -7.06 24.29 5.39
N HIS A 55 -7.55 23.70 4.29
CA HIS A 55 -6.77 23.04 3.25
C HIS A 55 -5.69 23.98 2.71
N THR A 56 -4.57 24.07 3.42
CA THR A 56 -3.29 24.21 2.77
C THR A 56 -2.96 22.79 2.35
N ALA A 57 -3.04 22.52 1.05
CA ALA A 57 -2.31 21.39 0.51
C ALA A 57 -0.88 21.58 1.03
N VAL A 58 -0.45 20.72 1.95
CA VAL A 58 0.97 20.62 2.27
C VAL A 58 1.58 20.13 0.97
N THR A 59 2.00 21.07 0.13
CA THR A 59 2.87 20.77 -0.99
C THR A 59 4.14 20.28 -0.33
N VAL A 60 4.25 18.96 -0.21
CA VAL A 60 5.54 18.33 0.00
C VAL A 60 6.34 18.80 -1.21
N ASP A 61 7.26 19.74 -0.99
CA ASP A 61 8.13 20.25 -2.03
C ASP A 61 9.09 19.13 -2.39
N ASP A 62 8.60 18.21 -3.22
CA ASP A 62 9.36 17.07 -3.70
C ASP A 62 10.14 17.47 -4.96
N ALA A 63 10.91 18.56 -4.80
CA ALA A 63 11.78 19.11 -5.84
C ALA A 63 12.74 18.06 -6.42
N LEU A 64 12.96 16.94 -5.71
CA LEU A 64 13.76 15.81 -6.17
C LEU A 64 13.15 15.10 -7.40
N PHE A 65 11.83 15.16 -7.57
CA PHE A 65 11.12 14.51 -8.68
C PHE A 65 10.39 15.51 -9.60
N ALA A 66 10.62 16.82 -9.45
CA ALA A 66 9.91 17.86 -10.23
C ALA A 66 10.01 17.68 -11.75
N ASP A 67 11.15 17.18 -12.24
CA ASP A 67 11.40 16.91 -13.67
C ASP A 67 11.23 15.43 -14.04
N TYR A 68 10.90 14.57 -13.08
CA TYR A 68 10.78 13.14 -13.31
C TYR A 68 9.48 12.83 -14.05
N LYS A 69 9.60 12.12 -15.17
CA LYS A 69 8.46 11.71 -16.01
C LYS A 69 8.34 10.19 -15.96
N PRO A 70 7.38 9.64 -15.20
CA PRO A 70 7.18 8.20 -15.16
C PRO A 70 6.74 7.69 -16.53
N THR A 71 7.24 6.52 -16.89
CA THR A 71 6.97 5.88 -18.18
C THR A 71 6.14 4.62 -18.04
N ASN A 72 6.38 3.79 -17.01
CA ASN A 72 5.60 2.59 -16.74
C ASN A 72 5.38 2.43 -15.25
N ALA A 73 4.12 2.25 -14.85
CA ALA A 73 3.74 2.09 -13.47
C ALA A 73 3.10 0.74 -13.19
N PHE A 74 3.47 0.12 -12.07
CA PHE A 74 2.71 -0.99 -11.49
C PHE A 74 1.83 -0.50 -10.35
N LEU A 75 0.53 -0.80 -10.45
CA LEU A 75 -0.46 -0.47 -9.45
C LEU A 75 -0.92 -1.75 -8.73
N PHE A 76 -0.76 -1.76 -7.42
CA PHE A 76 -1.14 -2.90 -6.59
C PHE A 76 -2.48 -2.66 -5.88
N PRO A 77 -3.41 -3.62 -5.95
CA PRO A 77 -4.74 -3.44 -5.39
C PRO A 77 -4.74 -3.50 -3.86
N GLY A 78 -5.73 -2.85 -3.26
CA GLY A 78 -6.02 -2.92 -1.84
C GLY A 78 -7.03 -4.01 -1.47
N GLN A 79 -7.42 -4.02 -0.20
CA GLN A 79 -8.51 -4.87 0.31
C GLN A 79 -9.80 -4.64 -0.49
N GLY A 80 -10.50 -5.72 -0.79
CA GLY A 80 -11.67 -5.75 -1.69
C GLY A 80 -11.40 -6.35 -3.05
N ALA A 81 -10.13 -6.50 -3.44
CA ALA A 81 -9.75 -7.16 -4.67
C ALA A 81 -9.68 -8.70 -4.56
N GLN A 82 -9.79 -9.26 -3.35
CA GLN A 82 -9.76 -10.70 -3.14
C GLN A 82 -10.98 -11.39 -3.75
N ALA A 83 -10.77 -12.55 -4.37
CA ALA A 83 -11.82 -13.38 -4.94
C ALA A 83 -11.46 -14.86 -4.82
N VAL A 84 -12.45 -15.70 -4.54
CA VAL A 84 -12.24 -17.16 -4.54
C VAL A 84 -11.80 -17.59 -5.94
N GLY A 85 -10.75 -18.40 -5.99
CA GLY A 85 -10.06 -18.80 -7.22
C GLY A 85 -8.77 -18.01 -7.49
N MET A 86 -8.50 -16.93 -6.74
CA MET A 86 -7.24 -16.19 -6.87
C MET A 86 -6.04 -17.08 -6.52
N GLY A 87 -4.89 -16.78 -7.12
CA GLY A 87 -3.66 -17.51 -6.83
C GLY A 87 -3.51 -18.88 -7.49
N LYS A 88 -4.57 -19.45 -8.08
CA LYS A 88 -4.52 -20.77 -8.73
C LYS A 88 -3.43 -20.88 -9.80
N GLU A 89 -3.27 -19.85 -10.63
CA GLU A 89 -2.26 -19.82 -11.69
C GLU A 89 -0.82 -19.81 -11.15
N ALA A 90 -0.60 -19.36 -9.91
CA ALA A 90 0.75 -19.30 -9.32
C ALA A 90 1.43 -20.67 -9.26
N GLN A 91 0.65 -21.76 -9.20
CA GLN A 91 1.19 -23.12 -9.20
C GLN A 91 1.85 -23.52 -10.52
N SER A 92 1.59 -22.80 -11.62
CA SER A 92 2.21 -23.07 -12.93
C SER A 92 3.67 -22.58 -13.02
N VAL A 93 4.09 -21.71 -12.11
CA VAL A 93 5.45 -21.12 -12.10
C VAL A 93 6.10 -21.39 -10.75
N PRO A 94 7.24 -22.12 -10.69
CA PRO A 94 7.88 -22.49 -9.41
C PRO A 94 8.16 -21.30 -8.48
N ALA A 95 8.63 -20.17 -9.02
CA ALA A 95 8.90 -18.96 -8.22
C ALA A 95 7.62 -18.38 -7.57
N ALA A 96 6.50 -18.39 -8.29
CA ALA A 96 5.22 -17.94 -7.78
C ALA A 96 4.64 -18.92 -6.74
N ALA A 97 4.79 -20.24 -6.97
CA ALA A 97 4.37 -21.28 -6.04
C ALA A 97 5.13 -21.20 -4.69
N GLU A 98 6.45 -20.95 -4.74
CA GLU A 98 7.28 -20.82 -3.54
C GLU A 98 6.87 -19.63 -2.65
N LEU A 99 6.28 -18.57 -3.21
CA LEU A 99 5.76 -17.46 -2.40
C LEU A 99 4.59 -17.90 -1.49
N TYR A 100 3.70 -18.75 -1.99
CA TYR A 100 2.62 -19.32 -1.16
C TYR A 100 3.16 -20.26 -0.09
N LYS A 101 4.18 -21.06 -0.41
CA LYS A 101 4.82 -21.94 0.57
C LYS A 101 5.49 -21.15 1.69
N LYS A 102 6.27 -20.13 1.35
CA LYS A 102 6.85 -19.19 2.33
C LYS A 102 5.77 -18.50 3.15
N ALA A 103 4.65 -18.14 2.51
CA ALA A 103 3.52 -17.56 3.22
C ALA A 103 2.92 -18.52 4.24
N ASN A 104 2.76 -19.81 3.88
CA ASN A 104 2.25 -20.83 4.78
C ASN A 104 3.16 -21.00 6.00
N ASP A 105 4.48 -20.96 5.84
CA ASP A 105 5.44 -21.02 6.94
C ASP A 105 5.30 -19.84 7.93
N ILE A 106 5.00 -18.64 7.43
CA ILE A 106 4.83 -17.41 8.24
C ILE A 106 3.43 -17.31 8.88
N LEU A 107 2.41 -17.73 8.14
CA LEU A 107 1.02 -17.60 8.54
C LEU A 107 0.56 -18.75 9.44
N GLY A 108 1.12 -19.94 9.24
CA GLY A 108 0.79 -21.17 9.98
C GLY A 108 -0.43 -21.91 9.43
N PHE A 109 -0.86 -21.61 8.21
CA PHE A 109 -1.97 -22.28 7.54
C PHE A 109 -1.77 -22.23 6.01
N ASP A 110 -2.53 -23.05 5.29
CA ASP A 110 -2.51 -23.03 3.82
C ASP A 110 -3.31 -21.85 3.28
N LEU A 111 -2.59 -20.79 2.89
CA LEU A 111 -3.19 -19.59 2.31
C LEU A 111 -3.75 -19.86 0.92
N LEU A 112 -3.08 -20.69 0.12
CA LEU A 112 -3.49 -20.97 -1.25
C LEU A 112 -4.85 -21.68 -1.26
N GLU A 113 -5.03 -22.68 -0.40
CA GLU A 113 -6.29 -23.41 -0.27
C GLU A 113 -7.48 -22.47 -0.01
N ILE A 114 -7.30 -21.50 0.90
CA ILE A 114 -8.34 -20.51 1.19
C ILE A 114 -8.57 -19.57 0.00
N CYS A 115 -7.50 -19.16 -0.69
CA CYS A 115 -7.59 -18.31 -1.87
C CYS A 115 -8.33 -19.01 -3.02
N THR A 116 -8.08 -20.30 -3.25
CA THR A 116 -8.62 -21.04 -4.38
C THR A 116 -10.00 -21.60 -4.13
N ASN A 117 -10.25 -22.13 -2.93
CA ASN A 117 -11.46 -22.90 -2.61
C ASN A 117 -12.38 -22.19 -1.59
N GLY A 118 -11.88 -21.15 -0.91
CA GLY A 118 -12.67 -20.38 0.06
C GLY A 118 -12.79 -21.07 1.43
N PRO A 119 -13.91 -20.89 2.15
CA PRO A 119 -15.13 -20.17 1.74
C PRO A 119 -14.90 -18.66 1.60
N LYS A 120 -15.77 -17.98 0.82
CA LYS A 120 -15.62 -16.55 0.50
C LYS A 120 -15.58 -15.69 1.76
N GLU A 121 -16.41 -16.00 2.74
CA GLU A 121 -16.54 -15.27 4.00
C GLU A 121 -15.23 -15.30 4.80
N LYS A 122 -14.52 -16.44 4.77
CA LYS A 122 -13.20 -16.58 5.39
C LYS A 122 -12.17 -15.73 4.65
N LEU A 123 -12.17 -15.79 3.32
CA LEU A 123 -11.26 -14.99 2.49
C LEU A 123 -11.51 -13.48 2.64
N ASP A 124 -12.76 -13.07 2.82
CA ASP A 124 -13.14 -11.65 3.01
C ASP A 124 -12.75 -11.10 4.38
N SER A 125 -12.48 -11.94 5.37
CA SER A 125 -12.00 -11.48 6.67
C SER A 125 -10.70 -10.67 6.53
N THR A 126 -10.57 -9.57 7.27
CA THR A 126 -9.41 -8.66 7.13
C THR A 126 -8.08 -9.35 7.45
N ILE A 127 -8.11 -10.30 8.39
CA ILE A 127 -6.95 -11.11 8.78
C ILE A 127 -6.43 -11.97 7.62
N ILE A 128 -7.31 -12.44 6.72
CA ILE A 128 -6.94 -13.34 5.62
C ILE A 128 -6.79 -12.59 4.30
N SER A 129 -7.73 -11.71 3.97
CA SER A 129 -7.72 -10.94 2.72
C SER A 129 -6.43 -10.15 2.54
N GLN A 130 -5.88 -9.58 3.61
CA GLN A 130 -4.66 -8.77 3.51
C GLN A 130 -3.43 -9.61 3.11
N PRO A 131 -3.06 -10.68 3.83
CA PRO A 131 -2.04 -11.61 3.37
C PRO A 131 -2.33 -12.20 1.99
N ALA A 132 -3.59 -12.58 1.70
CA ALA A 132 -3.98 -13.15 0.42
C ALA A 132 -3.63 -12.21 -0.74
N ILE A 133 -4.09 -10.95 -0.69
CA ILE A 133 -3.84 -9.97 -1.76
C ILE A 133 -2.35 -9.69 -1.92
N TYR A 134 -1.61 -9.54 -0.81
CA TYR A 134 -0.17 -9.29 -0.85
C TYR A 134 0.58 -10.43 -1.55
N VAL A 135 0.36 -11.67 -1.13
CA VAL A 135 1.03 -12.85 -1.70
C VAL A 135 0.61 -13.06 -3.15
N THR A 136 -0.68 -12.98 -3.46
CA THR A 136 -1.17 -13.16 -4.84
C THR A 136 -0.64 -12.09 -5.79
N SER A 137 -0.52 -10.84 -5.33
CA SER A 137 0.00 -9.75 -6.16
C SER A 137 1.46 -9.95 -6.52
N LEU A 138 2.30 -10.37 -5.57
CA LEU A 138 3.71 -10.68 -5.84
C LEU A 138 3.87 -11.98 -6.65
N ALA A 139 3.01 -12.97 -6.44
CA ALA A 139 2.94 -14.16 -7.29
C ALA A 139 2.56 -13.81 -8.74
N ALA A 140 1.68 -12.82 -8.95
CA ALA A 140 1.35 -12.32 -10.28
C ALA A 140 2.55 -11.66 -10.98
N VAL A 141 3.43 -10.99 -10.23
CA VAL A 141 4.71 -10.47 -10.76
C VAL A 141 5.60 -11.62 -11.22
N GLU A 142 5.70 -12.71 -10.45
CA GLU A 142 6.51 -13.87 -10.86
C GLU A 142 5.89 -14.63 -12.05
N LEU A 143 4.57 -14.68 -12.14
CA LEU A 143 3.88 -15.17 -13.34
C LEU A 143 4.18 -14.31 -14.57
N LEU A 144 4.19 -12.99 -14.42
CA LEU A 144 4.58 -12.07 -15.49
C LEU A 144 6.05 -12.30 -15.89
N ARG A 145 6.96 -12.41 -14.91
CA ARG A 145 8.39 -12.63 -15.13
C ARG A 145 8.67 -13.87 -15.96
N ALA A 146 7.88 -14.92 -15.79
CA ALA A 146 8.02 -16.18 -16.52
C ALA A 146 7.53 -16.13 -17.97
N ARG A 147 6.77 -15.10 -18.38
CA ARG A 147 6.31 -14.93 -19.77
C ARG A 147 7.44 -14.38 -20.64
N ASP A 148 7.35 -14.65 -21.94
CA ASP A 148 8.26 -14.03 -22.91
C ASP A 148 8.12 -12.50 -22.87
N GLY A 149 9.25 -11.79 -22.83
CA GLY A 149 9.27 -10.34 -22.62
C GLY A 149 8.94 -9.86 -21.19
N GLY A 150 8.60 -10.75 -20.26
CA GLY A 150 8.09 -10.40 -18.94
C GLY A 150 9.10 -9.68 -18.05
N GLN A 151 10.35 -10.15 -18.04
CA GLN A 151 11.43 -9.50 -17.30
C GLN A 151 11.69 -8.07 -17.81
N GLN A 152 11.63 -7.85 -19.13
CA GLN A 152 11.83 -6.54 -19.73
C GLN A 152 10.72 -5.56 -19.34
N ILE A 153 9.47 -6.03 -19.21
CA ILE A 153 8.36 -5.22 -18.71
C ILE A 153 8.61 -4.85 -17.24
N ILE A 154 9.03 -5.80 -16.41
CA ILE A 154 9.30 -5.55 -14.99
C ILE A 154 10.45 -4.54 -14.84
N ASP A 155 11.52 -4.69 -15.62
CA ASP A 155 12.67 -3.79 -15.60
C ASP A 155 12.35 -2.39 -16.16
N SER A 156 11.28 -2.26 -16.96
CA SER A 156 10.83 -0.96 -17.47
C SER A 156 9.93 -0.21 -16.50
N VAL A 157 9.50 -0.83 -15.39
CA VAL A 157 8.71 -0.18 -14.33
C VAL A 157 9.59 0.80 -13.58
N ASP A 158 9.16 2.06 -13.56
CA ASP A 158 9.92 3.15 -12.97
C ASP A 158 9.18 3.80 -11.79
N VAL A 159 7.87 3.53 -11.66
CA VAL A 159 7.05 3.86 -10.49
C VAL A 159 6.18 2.69 -10.07
N THR A 160 5.94 2.56 -8.77
CA THR A 160 4.89 1.70 -8.26
C THR A 160 4.08 2.39 -7.19
N CYS A 161 2.77 2.12 -7.18
CA CYS A 161 1.86 2.61 -6.16
C CYS A 161 0.92 1.48 -5.75
N GLY A 162 0.27 1.64 -4.60
CA GLY A 162 -0.84 0.77 -4.25
C GLY A 162 -1.84 1.45 -3.33
N LEU A 163 -3.06 0.92 -3.32
CA LEU A 163 -4.16 1.48 -2.54
C LEU A 163 -4.23 0.79 -1.17
N SER A 164 -4.07 1.55 -0.07
CA SER A 164 -4.17 1.02 1.30
C SER A 164 -3.20 -0.14 1.51
N LEU A 165 -3.70 -1.37 1.66
CA LEU A 165 -2.86 -2.57 1.69
C LEU A 165 -1.89 -2.67 0.50
N GLY A 166 -2.32 -2.28 -0.69
CA GLY A 166 -1.51 -2.37 -1.90
C GLY A 166 -0.21 -1.58 -1.81
N GLU A 167 -0.12 -0.56 -0.95
CA GLU A 167 1.11 0.18 -0.70
C GLU A 167 2.23 -0.73 -0.16
N TYR A 168 1.90 -1.69 0.71
CA TYR A 168 2.86 -2.66 1.24
C TYR A 168 3.38 -3.58 0.13
N THR A 169 2.49 -3.98 -0.78
CA THR A 169 2.86 -4.77 -1.96
C THR A 169 3.77 -3.95 -2.89
N ALA A 170 3.46 -2.68 -3.13
CA ALA A 170 4.26 -1.77 -3.94
C ALA A 170 5.67 -1.59 -3.34
N LEU A 171 5.75 -1.36 -2.04
CA LEU A 171 7.03 -1.22 -1.32
C LEU A 171 7.86 -2.51 -1.35
N ALA A 172 7.22 -3.68 -1.20
CA ALA A 172 7.89 -4.97 -1.35
C ALA A 172 8.45 -5.16 -2.78
N PHE A 173 7.63 -4.86 -3.79
CA PHE A 173 8.04 -4.93 -5.20
C PHE A 173 9.21 -3.98 -5.50
N ALA A 174 9.19 -2.77 -4.94
CA ALA A 174 10.27 -1.79 -5.05
C ALA A 174 11.54 -2.17 -4.25
N GLY A 175 11.51 -3.25 -3.46
CA GLY A 175 12.64 -3.72 -2.66
C GLY A 175 12.90 -2.91 -1.39
N ALA A 176 11.91 -2.15 -0.90
CA ALA A 176 12.04 -1.41 0.36
C ALA A 176 12.18 -2.35 1.58
N PHE A 177 11.60 -3.55 1.49
CA PHE A 177 11.76 -4.64 2.45
C PHE A 177 11.61 -6.00 1.75
N SER A 178 12.00 -7.07 2.46
CA SER A 178 11.86 -8.45 1.96
C SER A 178 10.40 -8.88 1.86
N PHE A 179 10.12 -9.89 1.02
CA PHE A 179 8.80 -10.50 0.94
C PHE A 179 8.28 -10.93 2.33
N GLU A 180 9.13 -11.60 3.09
CA GLU A 180 8.83 -12.18 4.39
C GLU A 180 8.51 -11.11 5.44
N ASP A 181 9.27 -10.01 5.47
CA ASP A 181 9.02 -8.91 6.42
C ASP A 181 7.75 -8.14 6.05
N GLY A 182 7.53 -7.92 4.75
CA GLY A 182 6.28 -7.35 4.26
C GLY A 182 5.07 -8.21 4.64
N LEU A 183 5.17 -9.54 4.50
CA LEU A 183 4.09 -10.44 4.88
C LEU A 183 3.82 -10.43 6.40
N LYS A 184 4.85 -10.41 7.24
CA LYS A 184 4.69 -10.28 8.70
C LYS A 184 4.01 -8.96 9.06
N LEU A 185 4.39 -7.86 8.42
CA LEU A 185 3.80 -6.55 8.64
C LEU A 185 2.33 -6.50 8.20
N VAL A 186 2.02 -7.07 7.04
CA VAL A 186 0.65 -7.20 6.53
C VAL A 186 -0.22 -8.09 7.44
N LYS A 187 0.32 -9.19 7.94
CA LYS A 187 -0.36 -10.06 8.94
C LYS A 187 -0.71 -9.27 10.20
N LEU A 188 0.27 -8.54 10.76
CA LEU A 188 0.07 -7.72 11.95
C LEU A 188 -0.97 -6.62 11.70
N ARG A 189 -0.87 -5.93 10.57
CA ARG A 189 -1.83 -4.89 10.15
C ARG A 189 -3.24 -5.47 10.05
N GLY A 190 -3.42 -6.60 9.36
CA GLY A 190 -4.72 -7.25 9.24
C GLY A 190 -5.35 -7.61 10.58
N ALA A 191 -4.55 -8.13 11.53
CA ALA A 191 -5.00 -8.44 12.88
C ALA A 191 -5.39 -7.18 13.67
N ALA A 192 -4.54 -6.15 13.70
CA ALA A 192 -4.82 -4.90 14.41
C ALA A 192 -6.03 -4.17 13.84
N MET A 193 -6.20 -4.22 12.51
CA MET A 193 -7.36 -3.65 11.82
C MET A 193 -8.66 -4.38 12.17
N GLN A 194 -8.61 -5.72 12.25
CA GLN A 194 -9.77 -6.52 12.68
C GLN A 194 -10.13 -6.22 14.13
N GLU A 195 -9.15 -6.23 15.04
CA GLU A 195 -9.35 -5.92 16.46
C GLU A 195 -9.99 -4.54 16.66
N ALA A 196 -9.50 -3.52 15.96
CA ALA A 196 -10.05 -2.18 16.04
C ALA A 196 -11.48 -2.07 15.48
N ALA A 197 -11.81 -2.86 14.45
CA ALA A 197 -13.16 -2.94 13.90
C ALA A 197 -14.15 -3.66 14.83
N ASP A 198 -13.67 -4.71 15.51
CA ASP A 198 -14.47 -5.45 16.49
C ASP A 198 -14.71 -4.60 17.75
N ALA A 199 -13.76 -3.75 18.12
CA ALA A 199 -13.86 -2.85 19.28
C ALA A 199 -14.85 -1.69 19.08
N ALA A 200 -15.04 -1.22 17.85
CA ALA A 200 -15.88 -0.05 17.59
C ALA A 200 -16.67 -0.18 16.28
N LYS A 201 -18.00 -0.07 16.40
CA LYS A 201 -18.91 -0.19 15.26
C LYS A 201 -18.84 1.04 14.36
N GLY A 202 -18.14 0.90 13.23
CA GLY A 202 -18.13 1.88 12.15
C GLY A 202 -18.78 1.34 10.87
N ALA A 203 -19.05 2.24 9.94
CA ALA A 203 -19.46 1.92 8.59
C ALA A 203 -18.78 2.84 7.56
N MET A 204 -18.74 2.39 6.32
CA MET A 204 -18.18 3.15 5.20
C MET A 204 -19.12 3.11 4.00
N VAL A 205 -19.23 4.24 3.30
CA VAL A 205 -20.07 4.40 2.11
C VAL A 205 -19.28 5.08 0.99
N SER A 206 -19.39 4.58 -0.23
CA SER A 206 -18.88 5.25 -1.43
C SER A 206 -19.93 6.22 -1.96
N ILE A 207 -19.56 7.49 -2.11
CA ILE A 207 -20.38 8.58 -2.65
C ILE A 207 -19.92 8.85 -4.09
N ILE A 208 -20.83 8.63 -5.04
CA ILE A 208 -20.54 8.70 -6.47
C ILE A 208 -21.31 9.85 -7.12
N GLY A 209 -20.63 10.60 -7.97
CA GLY A 209 -21.20 11.68 -8.79
C GLY A 209 -21.16 13.08 -8.17
N LEU A 210 -20.49 13.24 -7.02
CA LEU A 210 -20.23 14.54 -6.40
C LEU A 210 -18.75 14.91 -6.51
N ASP A 211 -18.43 16.20 -6.48
CA ASP A 211 -17.06 16.69 -6.24
C ASP A 211 -16.70 16.62 -4.75
N SER A 212 -15.41 16.75 -4.41
CA SER A 212 -14.92 16.62 -3.03
C SER A 212 -15.56 17.63 -2.08
N ASP A 213 -15.79 18.85 -2.55
CA ASP A 213 -16.30 19.95 -1.74
C ASP A 213 -17.77 19.69 -1.36
N LYS A 214 -18.56 19.17 -2.29
CA LYS A 214 -19.93 18.73 -2.00
C LYS A 214 -19.99 17.52 -1.09
N VAL A 215 -19.07 16.56 -1.24
CA VAL A 215 -19.00 15.43 -0.30
C VAL A 215 -18.65 15.93 1.10
N GLN A 216 -17.76 16.94 1.22
CA GLN A 216 -17.45 17.54 2.51
C GLN A 216 -18.69 18.23 3.12
N GLN A 217 -19.43 19.03 2.34
CA GLN A 217 -20.68 19.65 2.79
C GLN A 217 -21.73 18.62 3.20
N LEU A 218 -21.80 17.49 2.51
CA LEU A 218 -22.67 16.36 2.86
C LEU A 218 -22.28 15.75 4.20
N CYS A 219 -20.98 15.54 4.46
CA CYS A 219 -20.48 15.07 5.74
C CYS A 219 -20.79 16.07 6.86
N ASP A 220 -20.53 17.36 6.63
CA ASP A 220 -20.80 18.42 7.60
C ASP A 220 -22.30 18.49 7.96
N ALA A 221 -23.18 18.35 6.97
CA ALA A 221 -24.63 18.33 7.18
C ALA A 221 -25.09 17.07 7.94
N ALA A 222 -24.48 15.90 7.71
CA ALA A 222 -24.76 14.69 8.46
C ALA A 222 -24.27 14.80 9.92
N ASN A 223 -23.08 15.39 10.12
CA ASN A 223 -22.45 15.57 11.43
C ASN A 223 -23.22 16.50 12.37
N GLN A 224 -24.12 17.34 11.86
CA GLN A 224 -24.99 18.20 12.67
C GLN A 224 -26.13 17.43 13.36
N GLU A 225 -26.42 16.20 12.93
CA GLU A 225 -27.57 15.41 13.40
C GLU A 225 -27.17 14.23 14.30
N VAL A 226 -25.87 14.07 14.55
CA VAL A 226 -25.31 12.93 15.28
C VAL A 226 -24.37 13.37 16.39
N ASP A 227 -24.19 12.49 17.37
CA ASP A 227 -23.21 12.67 18.45
C ASP A 227 -21.77 12.54 17.93
N GLU A 228 -20.79 12.92 18.76
CA GLU A 228 -19.36 12.90 18.41
C GLU A 228 -18.88 11.51 17.95
N ASP A 229 -19.35 10.45 18.60
CA ASP A 229 -18.96 9.06 18.30
C ASP A 229 -19.51 8.57 16.94
N ASN A 230 -20.52 9.27 16.41
CA ASN A 230 -21.15 8.94 15.13
C ASN A 230 -20.77 9.89 13.99
N LYS A 231 -19.84 10.82 14.21
CA LYS A 231 -19.37 11.69 13.13
C LYS A 231 -18.71 10.90 12.00
N VAL A 232 -18.80 11.48 10.81
CA VAL A 232 -18.28 10.95 9.54
C VAL A 232 -17.39 11.97 8.85
N GLN A 233 -16.55 11.48 7.97
CA GLN A 233 -15.71 12.31 7.10
C GLN A 233 -15.30 11.55 5.84
N ILE A 234 -14.70 12.26 4.89
CA ILE A 234 -14.07 11.64 3.72
C ILE A 234 -12.83 10.85 4.17
N ALA A 235 -12.89 9.53 4.01
CA ALA A 235 -11.81 8.60 4.31
C ALA A 235 -10.85 8.41 3.12
N ASN A 236 -11.39 8.40 1.90
CA ASN A 236 -10.60 8.17 0.69
C ASN A 236 -11.08 9.02 -0.49
N TYR A 237 -10.11 9.58 -1.19
CA TYR A 237 -10.28 10.26 -2.47
C TYR A 237 -9.90 9.26 -3.57
N LEU A 238 -10.88 8.51 -4.09
CA LEU A 238 -10.61 7.36 -4.97
C LEU A 238 -10.35 7.82 -6.41
N CYS A 239 -11.29 8.56 -6.98
CA CYS A 239 -11.14 9.21 -8.28
C CYS A 239 -12.09 10.41 -8.38
N PRO A 240 -11.93 11.31 -9.36
CA PRO A 240 -12.85 12.41 -9.56
C PRO A 240 -14.28 11.90 -9.69
N GLY A 241 -15.15 12.31 -8.76
CA GLY A 241 -16.54 11.84 -8.71
C GLY A 241 -16.78 10.59 -7.86
N ASN A 242 -15.78 10.06 -7.14
CA ASN A 242 -15.94 8.93 -6.23
C ASN A 242 -15.09 9.09 -4.96
N TYR A 243 -15.75 9.14 -3.81
CA TYR A 243 -15.14 9.34 -2.51
C TYR A 243 -15.70 8.33 -1.51
N ALA A 244 -14.85 7.77 -0.66
CA ALA A 244 -15.30 6.95 0.47
C ALA A 244 -15.48 7.84 1.70
N VAL A 245 -16.63 7.73 2.34
CA VAL A 245 -16.96 8.38 3.62
C VAL A 245 -17.02 7.30 4.68
N SER A 246 -16.39 7.52 5.83
CA SER A 246 -16.39 6.57 6.95
C SER A 246 -16.72 7.26 8.25
N GLY A 247 -17.27 6.51 9.20
CA GLY A 247 -17.53 6.97 10.56
C GLY A 247 -18.48 6.06 11.30
N GLY A 248 -19.15 6.58 12.33
CA GLY A 248 -20.15 5.79 13.05
C GLY A 248 -21.39 5.51 12.20
N VAL A 249 -22.08 4.42 12.54
CA VAL A 249 -23.19 3.88 11.73
C VAL A 249 -24.29 4.92 11.51
N LYS A 250 -24.67 5.68 12.56
CA LYS A 250 -25.73 6.71 12.42
C LYS A 250 -25.33 7.86 11.51
N GLY A 251 -24.05 8.25 11.50
CA GLY A 251 -23.55 9.28 10.60
C GLY A 251 -23.60 8.82 9.15
N ILE A 252 -23.28 7.55 8.88
CA ILE A 252 -23.39 6.96 7.54
C ILE A 252 -24.85 6.90 7.09
N GLU A 253 -25.78 6.49 7.97
CA GLU A 253 -27.22 6.53 7.70
C GLU A 253 -27.69 7.96 7.36
N ALA A 254 -27.22 8.97 8.10
CA ALA A 254 -27.52 10.38 7.82
C ALA A 254 -26.94 10.86 6.49
N VAL A 255 -25.73 10.43 6.12
CA VAL A 255 -25.13 10.70 4.81
C VAL A 255 -25.99 10.11 3.69
N GLU A 256 -26.41 8.84 3.80
CA GLU A 256 -27.24 8.20 2.79
C GLU A 256 -28.60 8.89 2.63
N ALA A 257 -29.25 9.25 3.74
CA ALA A 257 -30.51 9.97 3.73
C ALA A 257 -30.42 11.33 3.01
N LYS A 258 -29.27 12.00 3.12
CA LYS A 258 -29.04 13.33 2.52
C LYS A 258 -28.45 13.27 1.12
N ALA A 259 -27.76 12.19 0.74
CA ALA A 259 -26.99 12.10 -0.51
C ALA A 259 -27.78 12.51 -1.77
N LYS A 260 -29.05 12.09 -1.85
CA LYS A 260 -29.93 12.45 -2.98
C LYS A 260 -30.22 13.95 -3.07
N SER A 261 -30.39 14.62 -1.93
CA SER A 261 -30.62 16.08 -1.89
C SER A 261 -29.39 16.87 -2.35
N PHE A 262 -28.19 16.33 -2.10
CA PHE A 262 -26.92 16.85 -2.60
C PHE A 262 -26.65 16.50 -4.07
N LYS A 263 -27.56 15.76 -4.72
CA LYS A 263 -27.47 15.28 -6.10
C LYS A 263 -26.38 14.23 -6.33
N ALA A 264 -26.05 13.43 -5.30
CA ALA A 264 -25.23 12.25 -5.51
C ALA A 264 -25.94 11.32 -6.51
N ARG A 265 -25.17 10.73 -7.44
CA ARG A 265 -25.70 9.78 -8.41
C ARG A 265 -26.05 8.45 -7.74
N MET A 266 -25.20 8.00 -6.81
CA MET A 266 -25.34 6.72 -6.12
C MET A 266 -24.56 6.74 -4.81
N THR A 267 -25.08 6.02 -3.81
CA THR A 267 -24.33 5.59 -2.63
C THR A 267 -24.19 4.07 -2.65
N VAL A 268 -23.04 3.57 -2.22
CA VAL A 268 -22.79 2.13 -2.10
C VAL A 268 -22.20 1.86 -0.71
N ILE A 269 -22.99 1.21 0.15
CA ILE A 269 -22.49 0.73 1.44
C ILE A 269 -21.39 -0.28 1.19
N SER A 270 -20.26 -0.04 1.84
CA SER A 270 -19.13 -0.95 1.81
C SER A 270 -19.26 -1.96 2.94
N SER A 271 -19.07 -3.24 2.62
CA SER A 271 -18.85 -4.29 3.61
C SER A 271 -17.41 -4.32 4.14
N PHE A 272 -16.54 -3.39 3.72
CA PHE A 272 -15.17 -3.32 4.22
C PHE A 272 -15.13 -2.81 5.65
N ILE A 273 -14.14 -3.30 6.40
CA ILE A 273 -13.89 -2.86 7.76
C ILE A 273 -13.66 -1.35 7.76
N CYS A 274 -14.61 -0.64 8.36
CA CYS A 274 -14.45 0.74 8.77
C CYS A 274 -13.77 0.72 10.13
N ILE A 275 -12.52 1.19 10.18
CA ILE A 275 -11.88 1.43 11.47
C ILE A 275 -12.07 2.91 11.80
N PRO A 276 -12.63 3.25 12.96
CA PRO A 276 -12.78 4.64 13.38
C PRO A 276 -11.44 5.36 13.63
N ILE A 277 -10.27 4.74 13.35
CA ILE A 277 -8.95 5.38 13.41
C ILE A 277 -8.90 6.67 12.59
N GLN A 278 -9.66 6.77 11.50
CA GLN A 278 -9.74 8.02 10.77
C GLN A 278 -10.60 9.07 11.52
N CYS A 279 -11.63 8.65 12.27
CA CYS A 279 -12.68 9.49 12.86
C CYS A 279 -12.38 10.07 14.25
N HIS A 280 -11.40 9.53 14.97
CA HIS A 280 -10.86 10.20 16.15
C HIS A 280 -9.56 10.93 15.80
N PRO A 281 -9.41 12.23 16.14
CA PRO A 281 -8.07 12.76 16.29
C PRO A 281 -7.38 11.88 17.35
N CYS A 282 -6.23 11.29 17.01
CA CYS A 282 -5.30 10.71 17.98
C CYS A 282 -4.93 11.80 19.00
N THR A 283 -5.80 12.01 19.99
CA THR A 283 -5.49 12.73 21.20
C THR A 283 -4.99 11.67 22.16
N SER A 284 -3.69 11.73 22.39
CA SER A 284 -3.02 10.96 23.41
C SER A 284 -3.74 11.15 24.74
N SER A 285 -4.42 10.11 25.23
CA SER A 285 -4.65 9.97 26.66
C SER A 285 -3.28 9.70 27.29
N ASN A 286 -2.84 10.65 28.14
CA ASN A 286 -1.67 10.57 28.99
C ASN A 286 -1.59 9.27 29.80
#